data_AF-A0ABD5LKL9-F1
#
_entry.id   AF-A0ABD5LKL9-F1
#
_cell.length_a   1.000
_cell.length_b   1.000
_cell.length_c   1.000
_cell.angle_alpha   90.00
_cell.angle_beta   90.00
_cell.angle_gamma   90.00
#
_symmetry.space_group_name_H-M   'P 1'
#
loop_
_entity.id
_entity.type
_entity.pdbx_description
1 polymer ?
#
loop_
_entity_poly.entity_id
_entity_poly.type
_entity_poly.pdbx_seq_one_letter_code
_entity_poly.pdbx_strand_id
1 'polypeptide(L)'
;MDENKSHRVDSANLPDRFPTHRHSPQFWEELGRTVATYGFLEEVLGKAIFAFSGTTTFSDDALADALAKWQVTLEKALTDALASLIGGYEKAVKANGNLKMKNLDDLISDLRKATEVRNAICHGSWRSPNEQGASRLHFVNRKLEIFDTSVDIAFLRQLQQHVAELAVAVVNTVTIMGYQFPGSSGPGKSIW
;
A
#
# COMPACT_ATOMS: atom_id res chain seq x y z
N MET A 1 -15.04 27.84 43.30
CA MET A 1 -15.28 26.97 42.13
C MET A 1 -15.40 27.89 40.94
N ASP A 2 -14.42 27.86 40.04
CA ASP A 2 -14.50 28.62 38.80
C ASP A 2 -15.58 27.96 37.93
N GLU A 3 -16.63 28.70 37.56
CA GLU A 3 -17.68 28.17 36.69
C GLU A 3 -17.08 27.83 35.32
N ASN A 4 -17.23 26.57 34.92
CA ASN A 4 -16.68 26.08 33.67
C ASN A 4 -17.43 26.72 32.49
N LYS A 5 -16.87 27.79 31.90
CA LYS A 5 -17.48 28.50 30.76
C LYS A 5 -17.46 27.64 29.50
N SER A 6 -18.63 27.14 29.10
CA SER A 6 -18.81 26.46 27.83
C SER A 6 -18.90 27.47 26.67
N HIS A 7 -18.39 27.09 25.49
CA HIS A 7 -18.51 27.87 24.26
C HIS A 7 -18.65 26.94 23.05
N ARG A 8 -19.11 27.50 21.92
CA ARG A 8 -19.18 26.80 20.63
C ARG A 8 -18.14 27.40 19.69
N VAL A 9 -17.51 26.54 18.88
CA VAL A 9 -16.64 26.97 17.79
C VAL A 9 -17.50 27.58 16.67
N ASP A 10 -17.12 28.75 16.20
CA ASP A 10 -17.76 29.40 15.06
C ASP A 10 -17.22 28.82 13.75
N SER A 11 -17.95 27.88 13.16
CA SER A 11 -17.57 27.24 11.90
C SER A 11 -17.61 28.19 10.70
N ALA A 12 -18.37 29.29 10.76
CA ALA A 12 -18.49 30.23 9.66
C ALA A 12 -17.25 31.11 9.49
N ASN A 13 -16.45 31.25 10.56
CA ASN A 13 -15.23 32.05 10.58
C ASN A 13 -13.94 31.21 10.59
N LEU A 14 -14.03 29.94 10.18
CA LEU A 14 -12.84 29.10 9.98
C LEU A 14 -12.10 29.50 8.69
N PRO A 15 -10.76 29.33 8.62
CA PRO A 15 -10.01 29.56 7.40
C PRO A 15 -10.52 28.71 6.23
N ASP A 16 -10.42 29.26 5.01
CA ASP A 16 -10.69 28.50 3.80
C ASP A 16 -9.88 27.20 3.78
N ARG A 17 -10.54 26.08 3.47
CA ARG A 17 -9.93 24.73 3.50
C ARG A 17 -9.47 24.30 4.89
N PHE A 18 -10.08 24.76 5.98
CA PHE A 18 -9.88 24.13 7.28
C PHE A 18 -10.19 22.61 7.23
N PRO A 19 -9.38 21.73 7.85
CA PRO A 19 -8.16 22.00 8.64
C PRO A 19 -6.85 21.99 7.82
N THR A 20 -6.91 21.79 6.51
CA THR A 20 -5.72 21.59 5.64
C THR A 20 -5.03 22.89 5.19
N HIS A 21 -5.64 24.04 5.45
CA HIS A 21 -5.14 25.40 5.15
C HIS A 21 -3.70 25.72 5.59
N ARG A 22 -3.14 24.99 6.56
CA ARG A 22 -1.79 25.26 7.10
C ARG A 22 -0.65 24.72 6.24
N HIS A 23 -0.96 23.87 5.28
CA HIS A 23 0.00 23.31 4.33
C HIS A 23 -0.19 23.92 2.95
N SER A 24 0.88 23.97 2.19
CA SER A 24 0.80 24.43 0.80
C SER A 24 -0.06 23.46 -0.04
N PRO A 25 -0.75 23.95 -1.08
CA PRO A 25 -1.44 23.07 -2.03
C PRO A 25 -0.53 21.98 -2.61
N GLN A 26 0.74 22.31 -2.85
CA GLN A 26 1.75 21.36 -3.35
C GLN A 26 1.99 20.21 -2.38
N PHE A 27 2.06 20.46 -1.07
CA PHE A 27 2.19 19.37 -0.08
C PHE A 27 1.03 18.36 -0.20
N TRP A 28 -0.20 18.87 -0.33
CA TRP A 28 -1.38 18.01 -0.48
C TRP A 28 -1.43 17.26 -1.81
N GLU A 29 -0.97 17.89 -2.89
CA GLU A 29 -0.84 17.23 -4.19
C GLU A 29 0.12 16.04 -4.10
N GLU A 30 1.31 16.25 -3.54
CA GLU A 30 2.34 15.21 -3.43
C GLU A 30 1.87 14.10 -2.48
N LEU A 31 1.24 14.44 -1.35
CA LEU A 31 0.64 13.44 -0.46
C LEU A 31 -0.41 12.61 -1.19
N GLY A 32 -1.28 13.25 -1.98
CA GLY A 32 -2.31 12.58 -2.77
C GLY A 32 -1.70 11.63 -3.81
N ARG A 33 -0.65 12.07 -4.53
CA ARG A 33 0.08 11.22 -5.49
C ARG A 33 0.72 10.02 -4.82
N THR A 34 1.37 10.21 -3.67
CA THR A 34 1.95 9.12 -2.89
C THR A 34 0.89 8.12 -2.44
N VAL A 35 -0.23 8.59 -1.86
CA VAL A 35 -1.34 7.72 -1.41
C VAL A 35 -1.98 6.99 -2.58
N ALA A 36 -2.19 7.64 -3.73
CA ALA A 36 -2.71 7.00 -4.94
C ALA A 36 -1.76 5.91 -5.46
N THR A 37 -0.44 6.10 -5.34
CA THR A 37 0.56 5.10 -5.74
C THR A 37 0.49 3.85 -4.85
N TYR A 38 0.16 3.99 -3.56
CA TYR A 38 -0.14 2.83 -2.71
C TYR A 38 -1.38 2.07 -3.17
N GLY A 39 -2.44 2.76 -3.60
CA GLY A 39 -3.62 2.09 -4.16
C GLY A 39 -3.29 1.29 -5.42
N PHE A 40 -2.41 1.81 -6.28
CA PHE A 40 -1.89 1.06 -7.42
C PHE A 40 -1.07 -0.18 -6.99
N LEU A 41 -0.22 -0.06 -5.96
CA LEU A 41 0.51 -1.20 -5.41
C LEU A 41 -0.45 -2.27 -4.85
N GLU A 42 -1.53 -1.89 -4.18
CA GLU A 42 -2.56 -2.81 -3.69
C GLU A 42 -3.19 -3.59 -4.86
N GLU A 43 -3.59 -2.90 -5.94
CA GLU A 43 -4.11 -3.54 -7.16
C GLU A 43 -3.09 -4.51 -7.78
N VAL A 44 -1.82 -4.09 -7.88
CA VAL A 44 -0.72 -4.90 -8.42
C VAL A 44 -0.51 -6.17 -7.59
N LEU A 45 -0.56 -6.08 -6.26
CA LEU A 45 -0.47 -7.26 -5.38
C LEU A 45 -1.65 -8.21 -5.60
N GLY A 46 -2.88 -7.69 -5.73
CA GLY A 46 -4.06 -8.51 -6.02
C GLY A 46 -3.92 -9.27 -7.34
N LYS A 47 -3.45 -8.59 -8.40
CA LYS A 47 -3.16 -9.21 -9.71
C LYS A 47 -2.04 -10.24 -9.63
N ALA A 48 -0.99 -9.98 -8.84
CA ALA A 48 0.08 -10.96 -8.63
C ALA A 48 -0.44 -12.20 -7.89
N ILE A 49 -1.28 -12.04 -6.85
CA ILE A 49 -1.94 -13.16 -6.17
C ILE A 49 -2.70 -14.02 -7.17
N PHE A 50 -3.51 -13.41 -8.05
CA PHE A 50 -4.20 -14.13 -9.12
C PHE A 50 -3.21 -14.88 -10.02
N ALA A 51 -2.15 -14.24 -10.50
CA ALA A 51 -1.17 -14.85 -11.39
C ALA A 51 -0.47 -16.07 -10.75
N PHE A 52 0.02 -15.94 -9.52
CA PHE A 52 0.70 -17.03 -8.82
C PHE A 52 -0.25 -18.18 -8.47
N SER A 53 -1.44 -17.86 -7.98
CA SER A 53 -2.42 -18.90 -7.62
C SER A 53 -3.00 -19.61 -8.85
N GLY A 54 -3.30 -18.90 -9.93
CA GLY A 54 -3.81 -19.48 -11.17
C GLY A 54 -2.78 -20.29 -11.97
N THR A 55 -1.49 -20.05 -11.76
CA THR A 55 -0.41 -20.84 -12.38
C THR A 55 0.20 -21.89 -11.45
N THR A 56 -0.38 -22.09 -10.27
CA THR A 56 0.03 -23.17 -9.34
C THR A 56 -0.50 -24.50 -9.84
N THR A 57 0.35 -25.53 -9.91
CA THR A 57 -0.03 -26.88 -10.32
C THR A 57 -0.52 -27.70 -9.13
N PHE A 58 -1.60 -28.45 -9.32
CA PHE A 58 -2.17 -29.35 -8.32
C PHE A 58 -2.26 -30.77 -8.90
N SER A 59 -2.22 -31.78 -8.03
CA SER A 59 -2.60 -33.14 -8.40
C SER A 59 -4.11 -33.24 -8.57
N ASP A 60 -4.58 -34.24 -9.33
CA ASP A 60 -6.00 -34.40 -9.66
C ASP A 60 -6.89 -34.54 -8.41
N ASP A 61 -6.40 -35.21 -7.38
CA ASP A 61 -7.08 -35.40 -6.10
C ASP A 61 -7.16 -34.10 -5.26
N ALA A 62 -6.24 -33.16 -5.45
CA ALA A 62 -6.21 -31.88 -4.75
C ALA A 62 -6.91 -30.74 -5.53
N LEU A 63 -7.21 -30.93 -6.82
CA LEU A 63 -7.68 -29.88 -7.72
C LEU A 63 -9.04 -29.29 -7.31
N ALA A 64 -10.01 -30.14 -6.96
CA ALA A 64 -11.35 -29.70 -6.58
C ALA A 64 -11.33 -28.81 -5.33
N ASP A 65 -10.58 -29.24 -4.31
CA ASP A 65 -10.37 -28.48 -3.07
C ASP A 65 -9.60 -27.18 -3.31
N ALA A 66 -8.58 -27.21 -4.19
CA ALA A 66 -7.82 -26.03 -4.56
C ALA A 66 -8.70 -24.99 -5.26
N LEU A 67 -9.55 -25.43 -6.20
CA LEU A 67 -10.48 -24.56 -6.92
C LEU A 67 -11.49 -23.90 -5.98
N ALA A 68 -12.07 -24.65 -5.04
CA ALA A 68 -13.00 -24.10 -4.05
C ALA A 68 -12.33 -23.04 -3.14
N LYS A 69 -11.08 -23.26 -2.74
CA LYS A 69 -10.28 -22.28 -1.95
C LYS A 69 -9.81 -21.10 -2.79
N TRP A 70 -9.72 -21.26 -4.10
CA TRP A 70 -9.23 -20.22 -4.99
C TRP A 70 -10.21 -19.05 -5.07
N GLN A 71 -11.52 -19.31 -5.15
CA GLN A 71 -12.53 -18.25 -5.11
C GLN A 71 -12.37 -17.35 -3.89
N VAL A 72 -12.28 -17.92 -2.68
CA VAL A 72 -12.07 -17.15 -1.44
C VAL A 72 -10.75 -16.37 -1.47
N THR A 73 -9.72 -16.91 -2.11
CA THR A 73 -8.43 -16.24 -2.29
C THR A 73 -8.57 -15.01 -3.18
N LEU A 74 -9.32 -15.12 -4.29
CA LEU A 74 -9.55 -14.01 -5.22
C LEU A 74 -10.46 -12.94 -4.62
N GLU A 75 -11.52 -13.32 -3.91
CA GLU A 75 -12.39 -12.37 -3.19
C GLU A 75 -11.57 -11.55 -2.19
N LYS A 76 -10.70 -12.18 -1.40
CA LYS A 76 -9.78 -11.47 -0.50
C LYS A 76 -8.81 -10.58 -1.25
N ALA A 77 -8.23 -11.04 -2.36
CA ALA A 77 -7.32 -10.23 -3.17
C ALA A 77 -7.98 -8.97 -3.75
N LEU A 78 -9.31 -8.94 -3.84
CA LEU A 78 -10.09 -7.77 -4.28
C LEU A 78 -10.43 -6.81 -3.12
N THR A 79 -10.64 -7.31 -1.90
CA THR A 79 -11.18 -6.53 -0.79
C THR A 79 -10.15 -6.14 0.27
N ASP A 80 -9.05 -6.89 0.36
CA ASP A 80 -8.07 -6.72 1.42
C ASP A 80 -7.24 -5.45 1.24
N ALA A 81 -6.83 -4.84 2.37
CA ALA A 81 -5.89 -3.73 2.38
C ALA A 81 -4.43 -4.23 2.28
N LEU A 82 -3.51 -3.32 1.99
CA LEU A 82 -2.07 -3.58 1.74
C LEU A 82 -1.44 -4.65 2.64
N ALA A 83 -1.59 -4.56 3.97
CA ALA A 83 -0.97 -5.51 4.89
C ALA A 83 -1.40 -6.97 4.65
N SER A 84 -2.70 -7.18 4.41
CA SER A 84 -3.26 -8.52 4.17
C SER A 84 -2.94 -8.98 2.75
N LEU A 85 -2.96 -8.08 1.76
CA LEU A 85 -2.51 -8.36 0.39
C LEU A 85 -1.06 -8.83 0.35
N ILE A 86 -0.15 -8.20 1.10
CA ILE A 86 1.26 -8.63 1.16
C ILE A 86 1.36 -10.05 1.71
N GLY A 87 0.60 -10.39 2.76
CA GLY A 87 0.57 -11.75 3.31
C GLY A 87 -0.02 -12.77 2.32
N GLY A 88 -1.08 -12.40 1.60
CA GLY A 88 -1.67 -13.21 0.54
C GLY A 88 -0.71 -13.45 -0.62
N TYR A 89 -0.01 -12.39 -1.04
CA TYR A 89 1.01 -12.43 -2.08
C TYR A 89 2.17 -13.34 -1.70
N GLU A 90 2.76 -13.16 -0.51
CA GLU A 90 3.84 -14.00 -0.02
C GLU A 90 3.45 -15.48 -0.01
N LYS A 91 2.24 -15.78 0.47
CA LYS A 91 1.70 -17.15 0.48
C LYS A 91 1.53 -17.71 -0.92
N ALA A 92 0.98 -16.94 -1.85
CA ALA A 92 0.75 -17.37 -3.24
C ALA A 92 2.06 -17.66 -3.96
N VAL A 93 3.06 -16.78 -3.84
CA VAL A 93 4.39 -16.96 -4.44
C VAL A 93 5.07 -18.21 -3.91
N LYS A 94 5.07 -18.39 -2.58
CA LYS A 94 5.70 -19.56 -1.93
C LYS A 94 4.99 -20.87 -2.30
N ALA A 95 3.66 -20.86 -2.40
CA ALA A 95 2.89 -22.03 -2.79
C ALA A 95 3.13 -22.43 -4.26
N ASN A 96 3.28 -21.45 -5.15
CA ASN A 96 3.59 -21.71 -6.56
C ASN A 96 4.99 -22.33 -6.73
N GLY A 97 5.99 -21.85 -5.98
CA GLY A 97 7.32 -22.45 -5.89
C GLY A 97 8.22 -22.30 -7.14
N ASN A 98 7.69 -21.78 -8.26
CA ASN A 98 8.45 -21.68 -9.51
C ASN A 98 9.28 -20.41 -9.66
N LEU A 99 9.09 -19.42 -8.79
CA LEU A 99 9.84 -18.16 -8.84
C LEU A 99 11.31 -18.38 -8.46
N LYS A 100 12.21 -18.20 -9.42
CA LYS A 100 13.67 -18.27 -9.21
C LYS A 100 14.26 -16.88 -8.99
N MET A 101 13.89 -16.25 -7.88
CA MET A 101 14.37 -14.92 -7.49
C MET A 101 15.04 -14.98 -6.11
N LYS A 102 16.29 -14.52 -6.00
CA LYS A 102 17.06 -14.59 -4.73
C LYS A 102 16.62 -13.54 -3.70
N ASN A 103 16.10 -12.40 -4.14
CA ASN A 103 15.75 -11.25 -3.31
C ASN A 103 14.24 -11.16 -3.01
N LEU A 104 13.51 -12.28 -3.04
CA LEU A 104 12.08 -12.29 -2.70
C LEU A 104 11.85 -11.87 -1.24
N ASP A 105 12.63 -12.39 -0.30
CA ASP A 105 12.47 -12.06 1.11
C ASP A 105 12.75 -10.57 1.39
N ASP A 106 13.71 -9.97 0.68
CA ASP A 106 13.99 -8.53 0.74
C ASP A 106 12.79 -7.72 0.22
N LEU A 107 12.22 -8.11 -0.91
CA LEU A 107 11.02 -7.48 -1.46
C LEU A 107 9.84 -7.55 -0.48
N ILE A 108 9.59 -8.71 0.14
CA ILE A 108 8.53 -8.87 1.14
C ILE A 108 8.80 -7.99 2.36
N SER A 109 10.05 -7.91 2.81
CA SER A 109 10.45 -7.03 3.91
C SER A 109 10.18 -5.57 3.60
N ASP A 110 10.53 -5.10 2.40
CA ASP A 110 10.33 -3.72 1.99
C ASP A 110 8.86 -3.37 1.80
N LEU A 111 8.04 -4.29 1.25
CA LEU A 111 6.58 -4.13 1.20
C LEU A 111 5.96 -3.96 2.60
N ARG A 112 6.44 -4.73 3.59
CA ARG A 112 5.96 -4.62 4.98
C ARG A 112 6.35 -3.28 5.61
N LYS A 113 7.59 -2.81 5.42
CA LYS A 113 8.02 -1.47 5.85
C LYS A 113 7.20 -0.37 5.19
N ALA A 114 6.91 -0.49 3.90
CA ALA A 114 6.09 0.47 3.17
C ALA A 114 4.66 0.57 3.74
N THR A 115 4.13 -0.51 4.32
CA THR A 115 2.82 -0.51 4.99
C THR A 115 2.80 0.36 6.24
N GLU A 116 3.89 0.38 7.02
CA GLU A 116 4.00 1.19 8.23
C GLU A 116 3.92 2.69 7.88
N VAL A 117 4.66 3.11 6.85
CA VAL A 117 4.66 4.49 6.36
C VAL A 117 3.30 4.87 5.76
N ARG A 118 2.70 3.98 4.94
CA ARG A 118 1.34 4.17 4.36
C ARG A 118 0.32 4.48 5.44
N ASN A 119 0.30 3.68 6.50
CA ASN A 119 -0.66 3.84 7.58
C ASN A 119 -0.49 5.19 8.28
N ALA A 120 0.75 5.60 8.53
CA ALA A 120 1.02 6.89 9.11
C ALA A 120 0.53 8.03 8.21
N ILE A 121 1.00 8.12 6.96
CA ILE A 121 0.69 9.27 6.10
C ILE A 121 -0.79 9.34 5.68
N CYS A 122 -1.49 8.20 5.61
CA CYS A 122 -2.89 8.14 5.20
C CYS A 122 -3.87 8.41 6.35
N HIS A 123 -3.51 8.07 7.59
CA HIS A 123 -4.42 8.16 8.74
C HIS A 123 -3.98 9.15 9.82
N GLY A 124 -2.75 9.65 9.77
CA GLY A 124 -2.25 10.59 10.76
C GLY A 124 -2.86 11.99 10.62
N SER A 125 -2.94 12.68 11.76
CA SER A 125 -3.37 14.07 11.81
C SER A 125 -2.18 15.00 11.55
N TRP A 126 -2.17 15.65 10.39
CA TRP A 126 -1.11 16.57 9.98
C TRP A 126 -1.08 17.83 10.86
N ARG A 127 0.06 18.10 11.49
CA ARG A 127 0.30 19.35 12.25
C ARG A 127 0.78 20.45 11.31
N SER A 128 0.82 21.68 11.82
CA SER A 128 1.43 22.80 11.08
C SER A 128 2.85 22.43 10.63
N PRO A 129 3.27 22.83 9.42
CA PRO A 129 4.66 22.66 9.01
C PRO A 129 5.59 23.53 9.87
N ASN A 130 6.86 23.12 9.97
CA ASN A 130 7.95 23.93 10.51
C ASN A 130 8.41 24.99 9.48
N GLU A 131 9.44 25.77 9.83
CA GLU A 131 10.00 26.82 8.96
C GLU A 131 10.54 26.28 7.62
N GLN A 132 10.91 24.99 7.56
CA GLN A 132 11.40 24.31 6.37
C GLN A 132 10.26 23.66 5.54
N GLY A 133 8.99 23.84 5.94
CA GLY A 133 7.84 23.27 5.26
C GLY A 133 7.56 21.80 5.60
N ALA A 134 8.29 21.20 6.54
CA ALA A 134 8.11 19.81 6.95
C ALA A 134 7.09 19.68 8.09
N SER A 135 6.25 18.65 8.06
CA SER A 135 5.25 18.35 9.08
C SER A 135 5.59 17.11 9.88
N ARG A 136 5.37 17.15 11.19
CA ARG A 136 5.18 15.94 11.99
C ARG A 136 3.69 15.66 12.12
N LEU A 137 3.27 14.48 11.72
CA LEU A 137 1.91 14.01 11.89
C LEU A 137 1.73 13.36 13.25
N HIS A 138 0.55 13.54 13.84
CA HIS A 138 0.14 12.75 14.99
C HIS A 138 -0.45 11.42 14.51
N PHE A 139 0.33 10.36 14.66
CA PHE A 139 -0.08 8.99 14.39
C PHE A 139 0.56 8.07 15.43
N VAL A 140 -0.25 7.18 16.01
CA VAL A 140 0.19 6.17 16.96
C VAL A 140 -0.34 4.83 16.47
N ASN A 141 0.54 3.85 16.27
CA ASN A 141 0.13 2.54 15.79
C ASN A 141 -0.46 1.66 16.91
N ARG A 142 -0.92 0.46 16.58
CA ARG A 142 -1.50 -0.49 17.55
C ARG A 142 -0.51 -0.99 18.61
N LYS A 143 0.80 -0.79 18.40
CA LYS A 143 1.88 -1.10 19.35
C LYS A 143 2.27 0.09 20.22
N LEU A 144 1.51 1.20 20.14
CA LEU A 144 1.78 2.46 20.83
C LEU A 144 3.07 3.17 20.37
N GLU A 145 3.58 2.82 19.18
CA GLU A 145 4.74 3.48 18.59
C GLU A 145 4.29 4.76 17.86
N ILE A 146 5.07 5.83 18.01
CA ILE A 146 4.81 7.13 17.40
C ILE A 146 5.58 7.21 16.07
N PHE A 147 4.89 7.65 15.02
CA PHE A 147 5.58 8.00 13.77
C PHE A 147 6.21 9.39 13.91
N ASP A 148 7.49 9.45 14.28
CA ASP A 148 8.19 10.70 14.58
C ASP A 148 8.99 11.29 13.39
N THR A 149 8.76 10.77 12.19
CA THR A 149 9.45 11.25 10.98
C THR A 149 8.87 12.58 10.53
N SER A 150 9.74 13.55 10.27
CA SER A 150 9.34 14.81 9.64
C SER A 150 9.13 14.60 8.14
N VAL A 151 7.97 14.99 7.63
CA VAL A 151 7.57 14.76 6.25
C VAL A 151 7.46 16.09 5.52
N ASP A 152 8.24 16.25 4.46
CA ASP A 152 8.16 17.37 3.53
C ASP A 152 7.80 16.87 2.11
N ILE A 153 7.79 17.79 1.15
CA ILE A 153 7.53 17.46 -0.27
C ILE A 153 8.58 16.50 -0.83
N ALA A 154 9.86 16.65 -0.46
CA ALA A 154 10.93 15.80 -0.97
C ALA A 154 10.77 14.36 -0.49
N PHE A 155 10.44 14.17 0.79
CA PHE A 155 10.09 12.89 1.37
C PHE A 155 8.92 12.24 0.63
N LEU A 156 7.83 12.98 0.37
CA LEU A 156 6.65 12.43 -0.30
C LEU A 156 6.97 11.97 -1.72
N ARG A 157 7.79 12.72 -2.46
CA ARG A 157 8.27 12.34 -3.80
C ARG A 157 9.15 11.10 -3.77
N GLN A 158 10.11 11.04 -2.84
CA GLN A 158 10.97 9.87 -2.69
C GLN A 158 10.15 8.64 -2.32
N LEU A 159 9.18 8.79 -1.41
CA LEU A 159 8.29 7.71 -1.01
C LEU A 159 7.41 7.26 -2.18
N GLN A 160 6.83 8.18 -2.95
CA GLN A 160 6.05 7.85 -4.14
C GLN A 160 6.89 7.02 -5.13
N GLN A 161 8.11 7.48 -5.42
CA GLN A 161 9.04 6.78 -6.30
C GLN A 161 9.34 5.36 -5.79
N HIS A 162 9.64 5.23 -4.50
CA HIS A 162 9.92 3.93 -3.90
C HIS A 162 8.73 2.97 -3.97
N VAL A 163 7.50 3.45 -3.72
CA VAL A 163 6.29 2.62 -3.84
C VAL A 163 6.04 2.19 -5.27
N ALA A 164 6.31 3.07 -6.25
CA ALA A 164 6.24 2.71 -7.66
C ALA A 164 7.27 1.62 -8.03
N GLU A 165 8.50 1.71 -7.50
CA GLU A 165 9.53 0.68 -7.69
C GLU A 165 9.13 -0.66 -7.07
N LEU A 166 8.49 -0.66 -5.90
CA LEU A 166 7.93 -1.87 -5.29
C LEU A 166 6.84 -2.49 -6.18
N ALA A 167 5.96 -1.68 -6.77
CA ALA A 167 4.94 -2.17 -7.70
C ALA A 167 5.58 -2.82 -8.93
N VAL A 168 6.59 -2.18 -9.52
CA VAL A 168 7.37 -2.75 -10.64
C VAL A 168 8.05 -4.06 -10.22
N ALA A 169 8.63 -4.12 -9.03
CA ALA A 169 9.27 -5.33 -8.52
C ALA A 169 8.26 -6.50 -8.37
N VAL A 170 7.05 -6.22 -7.89
CA VAL A 170 5.96 -7.21 -7.83
C VAL A 170 5.52 -7.65 -9.24
N VAL A 171 5.38 -6.74 -10.19
CA VAL A 171 5.11 -7.10 -11.60
C VAL A 171 6.20 -8.03 -12.13
N ASN A 172 7.46 -7.71 -11.85
CA ASN A 172 8.61 -8.49 -12.30
C ASN A 172 8.62 -9.92 -11.76
N THR A 173 8.05 -10.19 -10.57
CA THR A 173 8.00 -11.56 -10.05
C THR A 173 7.11 -12.46 -10.92
N VAL A 174 6.07 -11.93 -11.54
CA VAL A 174 5.23 -12.66 -12.50
C VAL A 174 5.92 -12.75 -13.86
N THR A 175 6.47 -11.64 -14.38
CA THR A 175 7.00 -11.60 -15.74
C THR A 175 8.31 -12.39 -15.91
N ILE A 176 9.14 -12.47 -14.87
CA ILE A 176 10.36 -13.30 -14.88
C ILE A 176 10.04 -14.80 -14.99
N MET A 177 8.84 -15.22 -14.55
CA MET A 177 8.37 -16.59 -14.77
C MET A 177 7.91 -16.86 -16.22
N GLY A 178 7.93 -15.85 -17.10
CA GLY A 178 7.56 -15.96 -18.50
C GLY A 178 6.07 -15.73 -18.78
N TYR A 179 5.33 -15.18 -17.82
CA TYR A 179 3.92 -14.85 -17.98
C TYR A 179 3.70 -13.36 -18.26
N GLN A 180 2.61 -13.06 -18.95
CA GLN A 180 2.10 -11.69 -19.00
C GLN A 180 1.58 -11.29 -17.62
N PHE A 181 1.85 -10.05 -17.21
CA PHE A 181 1.19 -9.53 -16.01
C PHE A 181 -0.30 -9.28 -16.30
N PRO A 182 -1.23 -9.62 -15.38
CA PRO A 182 -2.66 -9.43 -15.62
C PRO A 182 -3.05 -8.01 -16.05
N GLY A 183 -3.72 -7.91 -17.19
CA GLY A 183 -4.11 -6.63 -17.81
C GLY A 183 -3.01 -5.91 -18.60
N SER A 184 -1.85 -6.55 -18.80
CA SER A 184 -0.80 -6.05 -19.69
C SER A 184 -0.86 -6.71 -21.08
N SER A 185 -0.28 -6.05 -22.08
CA SER A 185 -0.05 -6.59 -23.43
C SER A 185 1.44 -6.91 -23.67
N GLY A 186 2.19 -7.16 -22.58
CA GLY A 186 3.63 -7.40 -22.63
C GLY A 186 4.00 -8.76 -23.24
N PRO A 187 5.31 -9.06 -23.34
CA PRO A 187 5.77 -10.39 -23.72
C PRO A 187 5.41 -11.43 -22.64
N GLY A 188 5.24 -12.70 -23.04
CA GLY A 188 4.98 -13.82 -22.14
C GLY A 188 3.71 -14.59 -22.49
N LYS A 189 3.45 -15.68 -21.76
CA LYS A 189 2.23 -16.48 -21.90
C LYS A 189 1.06 -15.81 -21.17
N SER A 190 -0.09 -15.71 -21.82
CA SER A 190 -1.33 -15.26 -21.16
C SER A 190 -1.74 -16.23 -20.04
N ILE A 191 -2.23 -15.69 -18.93
CA ILE A 191 -2.76 -16.46 -17.80
C ILE A 191 -4.29 -16.69 -17.94
N TRP A 192 -4.94 -16.01 -18.90
CA TRP A 192 -6.38 -16.09 -19.21
C TRP A 192 -6.65 -16.17 -20.71
#